data_AF-A0A183AKM7-F1
#
_entry.id   AF-A0A183AKM7-F1
#
_cell.length_a   1.000
_cell.length_b   1.000
_cell.length_c   1.000
_cell.angle_alpha   90.00
_cell.angle_beta   90.00
_cell.angle_gamma   90.00
#
_symmetry.space_group_name_H-M   'P 1'
#
loop_
_entity.id
_entity.type
_entity.pdbx_description
1 polymer ?
#
loop_
_entity_poly.entity_id
_entity_poly.type
_entity_poly.pdbx_seq_one_letter_code
_entity_poly.pdbx_strand_id
1 'polypeptide(L)'
;MDMVNTVRPDERSVMTYVSAYYHAFAGAHKAESAANRISKVLQSSQENEKLMEQYEGLASDLLKWINKQVLFLKDRTTDGTIPGTCAKLNQYRDYRRGEKPPKLEDKCELENLFNTLQTRLRLANRPAFLPTEGKMISDIDGAWRQLENYEKGFEEWLLAEIKRLEEIEHLARKFRLKCATHEAWTEGKANGLESRDYEGASLSSLRAMSQKHDAFEADLGAHQSRVERIVAIAEELK
;
A
#
# COMPACT_ATOMS: atom_id res chain seq x y z
N MET A 1 39.41 -40.57 -68.89
CA MET A 1 39.82 -41.82 -69.57
C MET A 1 41.13 -42.41 -69.01
N ASP A 2 41.67 -41.88 -67.90
CA ASP A 2 42.88 -42.43 -67.24
C ASP A 2 42.56 -43.36 -66.05
N MET A 3 41.38 -43.25 -65.43
CA MET A 3 41.00 -44.07 -64.26
C MET A 3 40.64 -45.53 -64.58
N VAL A 4 40.45 -45.88 -65.86
CA VAL A 4 39.95 -47.20 -66.30
C VAL A 4 41.06 -48.11 -66.84
N ASN A 5 42.22 -47.54 -67.24
CA ASN A 5 43.28 -48.27 -67.95
C ASN A 5 44.61 -48.40 -67.16
N THR A 6 44.68 -47.96 -65.89
CA THR A 6 45.90 -48.01 -65.07
C THR A 6 45.69 -48.81 -63.78
N VAL A 7 46.62 -49.72 -63.46
CA VAL A 7 46.58 -50.65 -62.29
C VAL A 7 46.57 -49.92 -60.93
N ARG A 8 47.08 -48.68 -60.86
CA ARG A 8 46.94 -47.78 -59.70
C ARG A 8 46.58 -46.37 -60.18
N PRO A 9 45.31 -45.95 -60.06
CA PRO A 9 44.90 -44.58 -60.35
C PRO A 9 45.60 -43.59 -59.41
N ASP A 10 45.92 -42.39 -59.91
CA ASP A 10 46.51 -41.30 -59.12
C ASP A 10 45.57 -40.88 -57.97
N GLU A 11 46.04 -41.02 -56.72
CA GLU A 11 45.24 -40.78 -55.51
C GLU A 11 44.70 -39.35 -55.42
N ARG A 12 45.43 -38.36 -55.94
CA ARG A 12 44.98 -36.97 -55.98
C ARG A 12 43.80 -36.78 -56.92
N SER A 13 43.84 -37.41 -58.09
CA SER A 13 42.77 -37.39 -59.07
C SER A 13 41.51 -38.10 -58.56
N VAL A 14 41.67 -39.24 -57.87
CA VAL A 14 40.56 -39.96 -57.21
C VAL A 14 39.98 -39.14 -56.05
N MET A 15 40.83 -38.56 -55.18
CA MET A 15 40.38 -37.69 -54.08
C MET A 15 39.59 -36.48 -54.57
N THR A 16 40.06 -35.82 -55.63
CA THR A 16 39.40 -34.64 -56.17
C THR A 16 38.02 -34.98 -56.72
N TYR A 17 37.87 -36.12 -57.40
CA TYR A 17 36.60 -36.56 -57.95
C TYR A 17 35.61 -36.98 -56.85
N VAL A 18 36.08 -37.74 -55.85
CA VAL A 18 35.29 -38.13 -54.67
C VAL A 18 34.89 -36.90 -53.84
N SER A 19 35.78 -35.92 -53.71
CA SER A 19 35.51 -34.64 -53.02
C SER A 19 34.48 -33.80 -53.78
N ALA A 20 34.52 -33.75 -55.11
CA ALA A 20 33.52 -33.07 -55.92
C ALA A 20 32.13 -33.71 -55.79
N TYR A 21 32.04 -35.04 -55.82
CA TYR A 21 30.80 -35.76 -55.56
C TYR A 21 30.31 -35.57 -54.12
N TYR A 22 31.20 -35.62 -53.12
CA TYR A 22 30.85 -35.35 -51.73
C TYR A 22 30.37 -33.91 -51.55
N HIS A 23 30.97 -32.92 -52.20
CA HIS A 23 30.51 -31.53 -52.13
C HIS A 23 29.16 -31.32 -52.84
N ALA A 24 28.90 -32.02 -53.94
CA ALA A 24 27.61 -31.98 -54.63
C ALA A 24 26.49 -32.61 -53.77
N PHE A 25 26.72 -33.78 -53.18
CA PHE A 25 25.74 -34.43 -52.29
C PHE A 25 25.64 -33.77 -50.92
N ALA A 26 26.75 -33.30 -50.35
CA ALA A 26 26.76 -32.53 -49.11
C ALA A 26 26.19 -31.13 -49.29
N GLY A 27 26.04 -30.61 -50.52
CA GLY A 27 25.34 -29.36 -50.79
C GLY A 27 23.90 -29.39 -50.28
N ALA A 28 23.17 -30.49 -50.54
CA ALA A 28 21.81 -30.70 -50.03
C ALA A 28 21.78 -30.80 -48.50
N HIS A 29 22.67 -31.59 -47.90
CA HIS A 29 22.76 -31.73 -46.44
C HIS A 29 23.21 -30.42 -45.74
N LYS A 30 24.06 -29.62 -46.39
CA LYS A 30 24.47 -28.29 -45.89
C LYS A 30 23.31 -27.30 -45.96
N ALA A 31 22.51 -27.32 -47.04
CA ALA A 31 21.33 -26.48 -47.17
C ALA A 31 20.28 -26.84 -46.11
N GLU A 32 20.04 -28.14 -45.88
CA GLU A 32 19.14 -28.62 -44.83
C GLU A 32 19.64 -28.25 -43.41
N SER A 33 20.94 -28.41 -43.14
CA SER A 33 21.53 -27.99 -41.86
C SER A 33 21.47 -26.48 -41.63
N ALA A 34 21.66 -25.68 -42.69
CA ALA A 34 21.51 -24.23 -42.64
C ALA A 34 20.04 -23.82 -42.38
N ALA A 35 19.08 -24.47 -43.06
CA ALA A 35 17.65 -24.25 -42.83
C ALA A 35 17.25 -24.59 -41.39
N ASN A 36 17.72 -25.72 -40.84
CA ASN A 36 17.48 -26.09 -39.44
C ASN A 36 18.08 -25.09 -38.44
N ARG A 37 19.27 -24.55 -38.74
CA ARG A 37 19.89 -23.49 -37.93
C ARG A 37 19.07 -22.20 -37.95
N ILE A 38 18.61 -21.77 -39.13
CA ILE A 38 17.76 -20.59 -39.29
C ILE A 38 16.45 -20.78 -38.53
N SER A 39 15.80 -21.94 -38.69
CA SER A 39 14.54 -22.27 -38.02
C SER A 39 14.67 -22.21 -36.49
N LYS A 40 15.77 -22.75 -35.93
CA LYS A 40 16.06 -22.69 -34.50
C LYS A 40 16.28 -21.26 -33.99
N VAL A 41 16.99 -20.44 -34.76
CA VAL A 41 17.21 -19.03 -34.42
C VAL A 41 15.90 -18.23 -34.49
N LEU A 42 15.07 -18.49 -35.50
CA LEU A 42 13.76 -17.87 -35.64
C LEU A 42 12.84 -18.22 -34.47
N GLN A 43 12.78 -19.50 -34.09
CA GLN A 43 12.01 -19.97 -32.94
C GLN A 43 12.47 -19.30 -31.64
N SER A 44 13.78 -19.22 -31.40
CA SER A 44 14.33 -18.52 -30.23
C SER A 44 14.00 -17.01 -30.26
N SER A 45 13.99 -16.39 -31.43
CA SER A 45 13.62 -14.98 -31.58
C SER A 45 12.14 -14.75 -31.22
N GLN A 46 11.26 -15.62 -31.70
CA GLN A 46 9.82 -15.55 -31.43
C GLN A 46 9.50 -15.81 -29.95
N GLU A 47 10.22 -16.73 -29.29
CA GLU A 47 10.09 -16.92 -27.84
C GLU A 47 10.53 -15.68 -27.05
N ASN A 48 11.61 -15.02 -27.48
CA ASN A 48 12.06 -13.80 -26.83
C ASN A 48 11.04 -12.67 -27.01
N GLU A 49 10.41 -12.53 -28.19
CA GLU A 49 9.32 -11.57 -28.40
C GLU A 49 8.14 -11.80 -27.45
N LYS A 50 7.70 -13.05 -27.28
CA LYS A 50 6.64 -13.39 -26.31
C LYS A 50 7.01 -13.02 -24.88
N LEU A 51 8.26 -13.28 -24.47
CA LEU A 51 8.75 -12.92 -23.14
C LEU A 51 8.82 -11.39 -22.97
N MET A 52 9.21 -10.65 -24.01
CA MET A 52 9.20 -9.18 -24.00
C MET A 52 7.77 -8.62 -23.86
N GLU A 53 6.80 -9.15 -24.60
CA GLU A 53 5.39 -8.77 -24.50
C GLU A 53 4.82 -9.07 -23.10
N GLN A 54 5.14 -10.23 -22.52
CA GLN A 54 4.75 -10.59 -21.16
C GLN A 54 5.33 -9.63 -20.13
N TYR A 55 6.63 -9.30 -20.24
CA TYR A 55 7.27 -8.31 -19.38
C TYR A 55 6.58 -6.95 -19.48
N GLU A 56 6.32 -6.48 -20.70
CA GLU A 56 5.66 -5.19 -20.93
C GLU A 56 4.23 -5.12 -20.39
N GLY A 57 3.46 -6.20 -20.54
CA GLY A 57 2.11 -6.32 -20.00
C GLY A 57 2.12 -6.24 -18.48
N LEU A 58 2.90 -7.11 -17.83
CA LEU A 58 3.04 -7.15 -16.37
C LEU A 58 3.56 -5.82 -15.81
N ALA A 59 4.59 -5.22 -16.43
CA ALA A 59 5.12 -3.92 -16.03
C ALA A 59 4.04 -2.83 -16.07
N SER A 60 3.26 -2.79 -17.16
CA SER A 60 2.21 -1.78 -17.34
C SER A 60 1.09 -1.95 -16.31
N ASP A 61 0.67 -3.19 -16.05
CA ASP A 61 -0.41 -3.49 -15.11
C ASP A 61 0.03 -3.25 -13.66
N LEU A 62 1.27 -3.59 -13.32
CA LEU A 62 1.87 -3.29 -12.02
C LEU A 62 1.97 -1.77 -11.80
N LEU A 63 2.48 -1.01 -12.76
CA LEU A 63 2.57 0.45 -12.66
C LEU A 63 1.20 1.13 -12.57
N LYS A 64 0.19 0.66 -13.34
CA LYS A 64 -1.19 1.15 -13.22
C LYS A 64 -1.76 0.88 -11.84
N TRP A 65 -1.53 -0.31 -11.30
CA TRP A 65 -1.97 -0.67 -9.96
C TRP A 65 -1.28 0.20 -8.91
N ILE A 66 0.05 0.34 -8.97
CA ILE A 66 0.81 1.21 -8.05
C ILE A 66 0.25 2.63 -8.07
N ASN A 67 0.05 3.24 -9.25
CA ASN A 67 -0.50 4.59 -9.36
C ASN A 67 -1.90 4.71 -8.74
N LYS A 68 -2.77 3.72 -8.96
CA LYS A 68 -4.10 3.68 -8.35
C LYS A 68 -4.02 3.60 -6.82
N GLN A 69 -3.14 2.76 -6.28
CA GLN A 69 -2.97 2.62 -4.83
C GLN A 69 -2.34 3.86 -4.21
N VAL A 70 -1.37 4.50 -4.88
CA VAL A 70 -0.82 5.78 -4.43
C VAL A 70 -1.91 6.84 -4.32
N LEU A 71 -2.86 6.91 -5.27
CA LEU A 71 -4.00 7.84 -5.18
C LEU A 71 -4.91 7.53 -3.97
N PHE A 72 -5.19 6.25 -3.71
CA PHE A 72 -5.95 5.81 -2.54
C PHE A 72 -5.22 6.16 -1.22
N LEU A 73 -3.91 5.94 -1.15
CA LEU A 73 -3.09 6.24 0.04
C LEU A 73 -2.85 7.74 0.24
N LYS A 74 -2.93 8.53 -0.84
CA LYS A 74 -2.86 10.00 -0.77
C LYS A 74 -4.16 10.61 -0.24
N ASP A 75 -5.28 9.91 -0.37
CA ASP A 75 -6.56 10.33 0.17
C ASP A 75 -6.61 10.18 1.71
N ARG A 76 -6.14 11.25 2.38
CA ARG A 76 -6.16 11.42 3.84
C ARG A 76 -7.45 12.07 4.34
N THR A 77 -8.58 11.71 3.75
CA THR A 77 -9.88 12.17 4.23
C THR A 77 -10.55 11.10 5.08
N THR A 78 -10.99 11.52 6.28
CA THR A 78 -11.87 10.78 7.16
C THR A 78 -13.07 11.64 7.50
N ASP A 79 -14.20 11.00 7.80
CA ASP A 79 -15.43 11.68 8.25
C ASP A 79 -15.30 12.31 9.65
N GLY A 80 -14.09 12.33 10.24
CA GLY A 80 -13.83 12.78 11.61
C GLY A 80 -14.52 11.93 12.68
N THR A 81 -14.96 10.72 12.35
CA THR A 81 -15.64 9.80 13.28
C THR A 81 -14.82 8.52 13.48
N ILE A 82 -14.91 7.93 14.68
CA ILE A 82 -14.25 6.65 14.99
C ILE A 82 -14.71 5.53 14.06
N PRO A 83 -16.03 5.34 13.79
CA PRO A 83 -16.48 4.31 12.87
C PRO A 83 -15.95 4.49 11.44
N GLY A 84 -15.91 5.72 10.92
CA GLY A 84 -15.36 6.02 9.59
C GLY A 84 -13.86 5.72 9.51
N THR A 85 -13.11 6.09 10.55
CA THR A 85 -11.66 5.82 10.62
C THR A 85 -11.38 4.32 10.77
N CYS A 86 -12.19 3.59 11.55
CA CYS A 86 -12.13 2.13 11.65
C CYS A 86 -12.47 1.43 10.33
N ALA A 87 -13.44 1.93 9.56
CA ALA A 87 -13.75 1.42 8.24
C ALA A 87 -12.56 1.59 7.27
N LYS A 88 -11.94 2.78 7.27
CA LYS A 88 -10.72 3.06 6.49
C LYS A 88 -9.54 2.17 6.92
N LEU A 89 -9.38 1.91 8.22
CA LEU A 89 -8.39 0.96 8.76
C LEU A 89 -8.63 -0.46 8.26
N ASN A 90 -9.89 -0.91 8.24
CA ASN A 90 -10.22 -2.24 7.73
C ASN A 90 -9.94 -2.36 6.23
N GLN A 91 -10.30 -1.34 5.43
CA GLN A 91 -9.92 -1.30 4.01
C GLN A 91 -8.40 -1.38 3.81
N TYR A 92 -7.62 -0.65 4.61
CA TYR A 92 -6.16 -0.73 4.58
C TYR A 92 -5.62 -2.11 4.98
N ARG A 93 -6.24 -2.78 5.95
CA ARG A 93 -5.90 -4.16 6.35
C ARG A 93 -6.21 -5.17 5.25
N ASP A 94 -7.36 -5.03 4.60
CA ASP A 94 -7.77 -5.89 3.49
C ASP A 94 -6.83 -5.72 2.29
N TYR A 95 -6.47 -4.47 1.97
CA TYR A 95 -5.43 -4.15 0.99
C TYR A 95 -4.08 -4.83 1.32
N ARG A 96 -3.59 -4.71 2.56
CA ARG A 96 -2.32 -5.32 2.98
C ARG A 96 -2.34 -6.85 2.97
N ARG A 97 -3.50 -7.47 3.22
CA ARG A 97 -3.64 -8.93 3.32
C ARG A 97 -3.97 -9.59 1.98
N GLY A 98 -4.77 -8.94 1.15
CA GLY A 98 -5.30 -9.52 -0.08
C GLY A 98 -4.61 -8.98 -1.33
N GLU A 99 -4.52 -7.66 -1.49
CA GLU A 99 -4.08 -7.05 -2.75
C GLU A 99 -2.55 -6.92 -2.86
N LYS A 100 -1.86 -6.65 -1.76
CA LYS A 100 -0.41 -6.46 -1.75
C LYS A 100 0.41 -7.73 -2.02
N PRO A 101 0.12 -8.90 -1.42
CA PRO A 101 0.89 -10.12 -1.65
C PRO A 101 1.01 -10.56 -3.13
N PRO A 102 -0.09 -10.66 -3.92
CA PRO A 102 0.03 -11.08 -5.32
C PRO A 102 0.80 -10.06 -6.16
N LYS A 103 0.76 -8.77 -5.81
CA LYS A 103 1.52 -7.74 -6.53
C LYS A 103 3.02 -7.78 -6.24
N LEU A 104 3.40 -8.31 -5.09
CA LEU A 104 4.79 -8.60 -4.77
C LEU A 104 5.29 -9.84 -5.54
N GLU A 105 4.43 -10.83 -5.73
CA GLU A 105 4.69 -11.95 -6.65
C GLU A 105 4.86 -11.45 -8.09
N ASP A 106 3.95 -10.61 -8.60
CA ASP A 106 4.07 -9.97 -9.92
C ASP A 106 5.40 -9.22 -10.09
N LYS A 107 5.85 -8.50 -9.06
CA LYS A 107 7.17 -7.81 -9.06
C LYS A 107 8.33 -8.81 -9.17
N CYS A 108 8.28 -9.90 -8.42
CA CYS A 108 9.29 -10.96 -8.46
C CYS A 108 9.30 -11.67 -9.82
N GLU A 109 8.12 -11.97 -10.37
CA GLU A 109 7.97 -12.54 -11.71
C GLU A 109 8.55 -11.62 -12.79
N LEU A 110 8.31 -10.32 -12.67
CA LEU A 110 8.85 -9.32 -13.59
C LEU A 110 10.39 -9.28 -13.56
N GLU A 111 11.00 -9.33 -12.37
CA GLU A 111 12.46 -9.44 -12.22
C GLU A 111 13.00 -10.75 -12.81
N ASN A 112 12.31 -11.87 -12.59
CA ASN A 112 12.67 -13.18 -13.14
C ASN A 112 12.58 -13.21 -14.67
N LEU A 113 11.52 -12.63 -15.26
CA LEU A 113 11.34 -12.52 -16.70
C LEU A 113 12.49 -11.71 -17.32
N PHE A 114 12.83 -10.57 -16.73
CA PHE A 114 13.95 -9.76 -17.19
C PHE A 114 15.29 -10.48 -17.10
N ASN A 115 15.60 -11.11 -15.95
CA ASN A 115 16.83 -11.86 -15.76
C ASN A 115 16.95 -13.03 -16.75
N THR A 116 15.84 -13.73 -17.00
CA THR A 116 15.76 -14.81 -17.98
C THR A 116 16.01 -14.29 -19.39
N LEU A 117 15.36 -13.19 -19.76
CA LEU A 117 15.47 -12.59 -21.09
C LEU A 117 16.89 -12.05 -21.33
N GLN A 118 17.48 -11.38 -20.33
CA GLN A 118 18.84 -10.86 -20.37
C GLN A 118 19.88 -11.99 -20.52
N THR A 119 19.68 -13.11 -19.80
CA THR A 119 20.54 -14.29 -19.91
C THR A 119 20.42 -14.93 -21.28
N ARG A 120 19.20 -15.10 -21.81
CA ARG A 120 18.94 -15.65 -23.15
C ARG A 120 19.57 -14.80 -24.25
N LEU A 121 19.42 -13.47 -24.20
CA LEU A 121 19.99 -12.56 -25.18
C LEU A 121 21.53 -12.55 -25.13
N ARG A 122 22.11 -12.59 -23.93
CA ARG A 122 23.57 -12.71 -23.75
C ARG A 122 24.12 -14.00 -24.35
N LEU A 123 23.50 -15.15 -24.06
CA LEU A 123 23.91 -16.44 -24.61
C LEU A 123 23.77 -16.50 -26.15
N ALA A 124 22.82 -15.76 -26.71
CA ALA A 124 22.61 -15.64 -28.14
C ALA A 124 23.51 -14.57 -28.83
N ASN A 125 24.41 -13.91 -28.09
CA ASN A 125 25.20 -12.75 -28.55
C ASN A 125 24.34 -11.65 -29.22
N ARG A 126 23.12 -11.44 -28.70
CA ARG A 126 22.21 -10.39 -29.16
C ARG A 126 22.26 -9.17 -28.22
N PRO A 127 21.85 -7.97 -28.70
CA PRO A 127 21.76 -6.79 -27.86
C PRO A 127 20.89 -7.05 -26.63
N ALA A 128 21.25 -6.44 -25.50
CA ALA A 128 20.45 -6.52 -24.28
C ALA A 128 19.06 -5.92 -24.52
N PHE A 129 18.06 -6.52 -23.89
CA PHE A 129 16.71 -5.96 -23.90
C PHE A 129 16.68 -4.71 -23.06
N LEU A 130 16.25 -3.63 -23.68
CA LEU A 130 15.94 -2.37 -23.02
C LEU A 130 14.41 -2.25 -23.10
N PRO A 131 13.70 -2.41 -21.97
CA PRO A 131 12.28 -2.13 -21.93
C PRO A 131 11.98 -0.70 -22.39
N THR A 132 10.75 -0.46 -22.85
CA THR A 132 10.27 0.89 -23.17
C THR A 132 10.50 1.86 -21.99
N GLU A 133 10.86 3.12 -22.28
CA GLU A 133 11.18 4.16 -21.30
C GLU A 133 10.09 4.26 -20.21
N GLY A 134 10.49 4.26 -18.93
CA GLY A 134 9.59 4.27 -17.77
C GLY A 134 9.07 2.90 -17.33
N LYS A 135 9.40 1.81 -18.05
CA LYS A 135 9.12 0.42 -17.65
C LYS A 135 10.39 -0.34 -17.22
N MET A 136 11.49 0.35 -16.91
CA MET A 136 12.69 -0.33 -16.43
C MET A 136 12.46 -0.89 -15.02
N ILE A 137 13.17 -1.96 -14.66
CA ILE A 137 13.12 -2.50 -13.29
C ILE A 137 13.44 -1.43 -12.26
N SER A 138 14.40 -0.55 -12.53
CA SER A 138 14.75 0.56 -11.64
C SER A 138 13.59 1.53 -11.40
N ASP A 139 12.76 1.77 -12.43
CA ASP A 139 11.61 2.66 -12.36
C ASP A 139 10.48 1.99 -11.57
N ILE A 140 10.27 0.69 -11.78
CA ILE A 140 9.29 -0.12 -11.03
C ILE A 140 9.69 -0.21 -9.56
N ASP A 141 10.97 -0.44 -9.25
CA ASP A 141 11.51 -0.39 -7.89
C ASP A 141 11.33 0.99 -7.26
N GLY A 142 11.56 2.06 -8.04
CA GLY A 142 11.32 3.43 -7.61
C GLY A 142 9.85 3.69 -7.27
N ALA A 143 8.94 3.29 -8.15
CA ALA A 143 7.49 3.40 -7.95
C ALA A 143 7.02 2.57 -6.75
N TRP A 144 7.58 1.38 -6.56
CA TRP A 144 7.31 0.52 -5.41
C TRP A 144 7.78 1.16 -4.08
N ARG A 145 8.99 1.72 -4.04
CA ARG A 145 9.47 2.46 -2.87
C ARG A 145 8.61 3.69 -2.56
N GLN A 146 8.13 4.39 -3.60
CA GLN A 146 7.19 5.49 -3.41
C GLN A 146 5.88 4.99 -2.77
N LEU A 147 5.33 3.88 -3.26
CA LEU A 147 4.15 3.24 -2.68
C LEU A 147 4.37 2.92 -1.20
N GLU A 148 5.49 2.29 -0.84
CA GLU A 148 5.82 1.97 0.56
C GLU A 148 5.94 3.22 1.44
N ASN A 149 6.50 4.31 0.91
CA ASN A 149 6.56 5.59 1.62
C ASN A 149 5.15 6.19 1.87
N TYR A 150 4.27 6.12 0.87
CA TYR A 150 2.88 6.55 1.03
C TYR A 150 2.12 5.66 2.01
N GLU A 151 2.33 4.34 1.97
CA GLU A 151 1.74 3.40 2.92
C GLU A 151 2.14 3.73 4.35
N LYS A 152 3.43 3.97 4.60
CA LYS A 152 3.93 4.34 5.92
C LYS A 152 3.32 5.66 6.39
N GLY A 153 3.30 6.68 5.54
CA GLY A 153 2.71 7.98 5.88
C GLY A 153 1.20 7.92 6.08
N PHE A 154 0.50 7.01 5.39
CA PHE A 154 -0.93 6.77 5.58
C PHE A 154 -1.19 6.03 6.90
N GLU A 155 -0.40 5.01 7.22
CA GLU A 155 -0.50 4.28 8.50
C GLU A 155 -0.22 5.19 9.70
N GLU A 156 0.84 6.02 9.63
CA GLU A 156 1.15 7.01 10.66
C GLU A 156 0.01 8.02 10.86
N TRP A 157 -0.54 8.55 9.75
CA TRP A 157 -1.68 9.47 9.80
C TRP A 157 -2.92 8.80 10.41
N LEU A 158 -3.24 7.58 9.99
CA LEU A 158 -4.42 6.84 10.45
C LEU A 158 -4.33 6.53 11.94
N LEU A 159 -3.15 6.12 12.43
CA LEU A 159 -2.91 5.88 13.86
C LEU A 159 -3.02 7.18 14.68
N ALA A 160 -2.48 8.28 14.16
CA ALA A 160 -2.59 9.59 14.80
C ALA A 160 -4.06 10.06 14.87
N GLU A 161 -4.83 9.84 13.80
CA GLU A 161 -6.24 10.22 13.74
C GLU A 161 -7.09 9.38 14.69
N ILE A 162 -6.88 8.06 14.77
CA ILE A 162 -7.57 7.20 15.75
C ILE A 162 -7.29 7.69 17.16
N LYS A 163 -6.02 7.94 17.51
CA LYS A 163 -5.64 8.42 18.83
C LYS A 163 -6.30 9.76 19.17
N ARG A 164 -6.31 10.69 18.22
CA ARG A 164 -6.96 12.01 18.36
C ARG A 164 -8.46 11.85 18.63
N LEU A 165 -9.13 10.97 17.87
CA LEU A 165 -10.57 10.74 18.04
C LEU A 165 -10.90 10.04 19.37
N GLU A 166 -10.08 9.09 19.82
CA GLU A 166 -10.22 8.46 21.13
C GLU A 166 -10.06 9.45 22.27
N GLU A 167 -9.10 10.39 22.16
CA GLU A 167 -8.87 11.43 23.15
C GLU A 167 -10.05 12.40 23.22
N ILE A 168 -10.57 12.84 22.07
CA ILE A 168 -11.76 13.69 22.01
C ILE A 168 -12.98 12.97 22.60
N GLU A 169 -13.19 11.69 22.27
CA GLU A 169 -14.32 10.95 22.82
C GLU A 169 -14.19 10.76 24.35
N HIS A 170 -12.99 10.49 24.83
CA HIS A 170 -12.71 10.39 26.26
C HIS A 170 -13.01 11.70 26.99
N LEU A 171 -12.51 12.83 26.46
CA LEU A 171 -12.76 14.15 27.03
C LEU A 171 -14.26 14.51 26.96
N ALA A 172 -14.94 14.21 25.85
CA ALA A 172 -16.37 14.46 25.68
C ALA A 172 -17.20 13.64 26.68
N ARG A 173 -16.83 12.38 26.93
CA ARG A 173 -17.47 11.52 27.93
C ARG A 173 -17.27 12.06 29.35
N LYS A 174 -16.05 12.50 29.67
CA LYS A 174 -15.70 13.12 30.96
C LYS A 174 -16.45 14.43 31.17
N PHE A 175 -16.57 15.26 30.14
CA PHE A 175 -17.35 16.48 30.14
C PHE A 175 -18.83 16.19 30.43
N ARG A 176 -19.46 15.31 29.63
CA ARG A 176 -20.87 14.91 29.81
C ARG A 176 -21.16 14.39 31.22
N LEU A 177 -20.31 13.52 31.76
CA LEU A 177 -20.47 13.00 33.13
C LEU A 177 -20.40 14.11 34.18
N LYS A 178 -19.44 15.04 34.04
CA LYS A 178 -19.29 16.16 34.98
C LYS A 178 -20.43 17.15 34.88
N CYS A 179 -20.89 17.47 33.67
CA CYS A 179 -22.07 18.31 33.44
C CYS A 179 -23.32 17.66 34.05
N ALA A 180 -23.59 16.38 33.78
CA ALA A 180 -24.73 15.68 34.35
C ALA A 180 -24.70 15.67 35.89
N THR A 181 -23.52 15.47 36.49
CA THR A 181 -23.37 15.53 37.96
C THR A 181 -23.59 16.95 38.51
N HIS A 182 -23.17 17.98 37.76
CA HIS A 182 -23.38 19.37 38.14
C HIS A 182 -24.86 19.76 38.00
N GLU A 183 -25.51 19.38 36.90
CA GLU A 183 -26.94 19.59 36.65
C GLU A 183 -27.79 18.93 37.74
N ALA A 184 -27.52 17.67 38.08
CA ALA A 184 -28.19 16.96 39.17
C ALA A 184 -27.98 17.63 40.55
N TRP A 185 -26.82 18.26 40.78
CA TRP A 185 -26.58 19.03 42.00
C TRP A 185 -27.32 20.38 42.00
N THR A 186 -27.43 21.05 40.85
CA THR A 186 -28.17 22.31 40.72
C THR A 186 -29.69 22.12 40.75
N GLU A 187 -30.18 20.93 40.42
CA GLU A 187 -31.60 20.60 40.39
C GLU A 187 -32.24 20.84 41.78
N GLY A 188 -33.30 21.65 41.82
CA GLY A 188 -34.02 21.99 43.06
C GLY A 188 -33.34 23.04 43.95
N LYS A 189 -32.04 23.33 43.79
CA LYS A 189 -31.35 24.38 44.57
C LYS A 189 -31.87 25.79 44.27
N ALA A 190 -32.18 26.08 43.01
CA ALA A 190 -32.77 27.37 42.61
C ALA A 190 -34.15 27.60 43.26
N ASN A 191 -35.02 26.59 43.21
CA ASN A 191 -36.34 26.65 43.84
C ASN A 191 -36.26 26.82 45.36
N GLY A 192 -35.25 26.19 46.00
CA GLY A 192 -34.99 26.35 47.43
C GLY A 192 -34.52 27.76 47.81
N LEU A 193 -33.78 28.44 46.94
CA LEU A 193 -33.31 29.82 47.15
C LEU A 193 -34.40 30.87 46.88
N GLU A 194 -35.35 30.58 45.98
CA GLU A 194 -36.51 31.46 45.72
C GLU A 194 -37.60 31.38 46.79
N SER A 195 -37.57 30.33 47.62
CA SER A 195 -38.53 30.13 48.69
C SER A 195 -38.44 31.23 49.76
N ARG A 196 -39.59 31.77 50.16
CA ARG A 196 -39.70 32.84 51.18
C ARG A 196 -40.11 32.32 52.56
N ASP A 197 -39.68 31.10 52.89
CA ASP A 197 -40.04 30.40 54.14
C ASP A 197 -39.57 31.15 55.42
N TYR A 198 -38.75 32.19 55.28
CA TYR A 198 -38.27 33.03 56.36
C TYR A 198 -39.27 34.09 56.83
N GLU A 199 -40.27 34.48 56.02
CA GLU A 199 -41.18 35.60 56.35
C GLU A 199 -42.17 35.28 57.49
N GLY A 200 -42.39 33.99 57.81
CA GLY A 200 -43.30 33.54 58.88
C GLY A 200 -42.67 32.62 59.95
N ALA A 201 -41.34 32.49 59.96
CA ALA A 201 -40.64 31.51 60.78
C ALA A 201 -40.32 32.01 62.21
N SER A 202 -40.33 31.10 63.19
CA SER A 202 -39.93 31.39 64.56
C SER A 202 -38.42 31.69 64.67
N LEU A 203 -37.99 32.39 65.73
CA LEU A 203 -36.56 32.74 65.95
C LEU A 203 -35.64 31.51 65.94
N SER A 204 -36.09 30.39 66.51
CA SER A 204 -35.33 29.12 66.50
C SER A 204 -35.26 28.52 65.10
N SER A 205 -36.34 28.57 64.34
CA SER A 205 -36.38 28.14 62.93
C SER A 205 -35.49 29.02 62.05
N LEU A 206 -35.49 30.34 62.24
CA LEU A 206 -34.63 31.29 61.51
C LEU A 206 -33.14 31.02 61.75
N ARG A 207 -32.74 30.74 62.99
CA ARG A 207 -31.35 30.35 63.31
C ARG A 207 -30.95 29.03 62.64
N ALA A 208 -31.84 28.04 62.63
CA ALA A 208 -31.59 26.77 61.94
C ALA A 208 -31.49 26.94 60.42
N MET A 209 -32.29 27.84 59.83
CA MET A 209 -32.20 28.16 58.40
C MET A 209 -30.90 28.92 58.06
N SER A 210 -30.47 29.86 58.91
CA SER A 210 -29.17 30.54 58.76
C SER A 210 -28.02 29.54 58.74
N GLN A 211 -28.00 28.58 59.68
CA GLN A 211 -26.94 27.56 59.73
C GLN A 211 -26.96 26.64 58.49
N LYS A 212 -28.15 26.33 57.95
CA LYS A 212 -28.26 25.59 56.69
C LYS A 212 -27.79 26.41 55.49
N HIS A 213 -28.01 27.72 55.50
CA HIS A 213 -27.52 28.63 54.47
C HIS A 213 -25.99 28.74 54.48
N ASP A 214 -25.38 28.86 55.66
CA ASP A 214 -23.92 28.86 55.81
C ASP A 214 -23.30 27.54 55.29
N ALA A 215 -23.94 26.40 55.58
CA ALA A 215 -23.53 25.11 55.05
C ALA A 215 -23.69 25.03 53.51
N PHE A 216 -24.72 25.66 52.96
CA PHE A 216 -24.93 25.76 51.51
C PHE A 216 -23.88 26.63 50.82
N GLU A 217 -23.49 27.77 51.41
CA GLU A 217 -22.42 28.63 50.86
C GLU A 217 -21.06 27.92 50.88
N ALA A 218 -20.77 27.16 51.92
CA ALA A 218 -19.56 26.33 51.98
C ALA A 218 -19.55 25.24 50.88
N ASP A 219 -20.70 24.58 50.64
CA ASP A 219 -20.86 23.59 49.56
C ASP A 219 -20.75 24.24 48.17
N LEU A 220 -21.35 25.42 47.98
CA LEU A 220 -21.25 26.23 46.76
C LEU A 220 -19.78 26.56 46.44
N GLY A 221 -19.01 26.99 47.44
CA GLY A 221 -17.57 27.28 47.30
C GLY A 221 -16.76 26.05 46.86
N ALA A 222 -17.06 24.88 47.40
CA ALA A 222 -16.42 23.63 46.97
C ALA A 222 -16.76 23.25 45.52
N HIS A 223 -18.00 23.55 45.10
CA HIS A 223 -18.51 23.30 43.75
C HIS A 223 -17.93 24.23 42.68
N GLN A 224 -17.52 25.45 43.03
CA GLN A 224 -16.88 26.40 42.11
C GLN A 224 -15.65 25.78 41.40
N SER A 225 -14.79 25.09 42.15
CA SER A 225 -13.62 24.38 41.59
C SER A 225 -14.00 23.28 40.57
N ARG A 226 -15.21 22.71 40.69
CA ARG A 226 -15.71 21.67 39.77
C ARG A 226 -16.15 22.30 38.46
N VAL A 227 -16.78 23.49 38.52
CA VAL A 227 -17.23 24.25 37.34
C VAL A 227 -16.02 24.72 36.53
N GLU A 228 -14.99 25.25 37.18
CA GLU A 228 -13.74 25.67 36.50
C GLU A 228 -13.08 24.51 35.73
N ARG A 229 -13.06 23.30 36.32
CA ARG A 229 -12.57 22.10 35.64
C ARG A 229 -13.45 21.66 34.46
N ILE A 230 -14.75 21.92 34.49
CA ILE A 230 -15.66 21.63 33.38
C ILE A 230 -15.39 22.59 32.22
N VAL A 231 -15.19 23.88 32.53
CA VAL A 231 -14.85 24.92 31.54
C VAL A 231 -13.50 24.60 30.89
N ALA A 232 -12.48 24.23 31.66
CA ALA A 232 -11.17 23.85 31.11
C ALA A 232 -11.26 22.65 30.14
N ILE A 233 -12.05 21.62 30.47
CA ILE A 233 -12.26 20.48 29.56
C ILE A 233 -13.02 20.90 28.30
N ALA A 234 -13.95 21.85 28.40
CA ALA A 234 -14.67 22.38 27.25
C ALA A 234 -13.77 23.21 26.32
N GLU A 235 -12.77 23.91 26.88
CA GLU A 235 -11.75 24.63 26.13
C GLU A 235 -10.77 23.67 25.44
N GLU A 236 -10.37 22.57 26.09
CA GLU A 236 -9.56 21.51 25.48
C GLU A 236 -10.29 20.74 24.36
N LEU A 237 -11.63 20.77 24.34
CA LEU A 237 -12.45 20.10 23.32
C LEU A 237 -12.64 20.93 22.03
N LYS A 238 -12.27 22.22 22.05
CA LYS A 238 -12.50 23.21 20.99
C LYS A 238 -11.45 23.11 19.89
#